data_AF-A0A8T7JA17-F1
#
_entry.id   AF-A0A8T7JA17-F1
#
_cell.length_a   1.000
_cell.length_b   1.000
_cell.length_c   1.000
_cell.angle_alpha   90.00
_cell.angle_beta   90.00
_cell.angle_gamma   90.00
#
_symmetry.space_group_name_H-M   'P 1'
#
loop_
_entity.id
_entity.type
_entity.pdbx_description
1 polymer ?
#
loop_
_entity_poly.entity_id
_entity_poly.type
_entity_poly.pdbx_seq_one_letter_code
_entity_poly.pdbx_strand_id
1 'polypeptide(L)' 'YEVIVTADHGQSLRGHHGGKGEDQQEFAMYYFGDADGPDLDGCLDQLALAPSVLSRLGVAVPASMQAAPFF' A
#
# COMPACT_ATOMS: atom_id res chain seq x y z
N TYR A 1 0.50 19.22 0.32
CA TYR A 1 1.46 18.08 0.27
C TYR A 1 0.70 16.86 0.71
N GLU A 2 1.09 15.69 0.22
CA GLU A 2 0.44 14.43 0.55
C GLU A 2 1.41 13.58 1.36
N VAL A 3 0.88 12.77 2.27
CA VAL A 3 1.69 11.87 3.10
C VAL A 3 1.12 10.47 3.00
N ILE A 4 1.97 9.52 2.60
CA ILE A 4 1.69 8.08 2.68
C ILE A 4 2.55 7.50 3.80
N VAL A 5 1.92 6.79 4.73
CA VAL A 5 2.61 6.04 5.79
C VAL A 5 2.19 4.59 5.68
N THR A 6 3.16 3.70 5.54
CA THR A 6 2.93 2.26 5.47
C THR A 6 4.04 1.55 6.22
N ALA A 7 3.72 0.39 6.80
CA ALA A 7 4.77 -0.54 7.19
C ALA A 7 5.31 -1.27 5.94
N ASP A 8 6.50 -1.83 6.06
CA ASP A 8 7.05 -2.79 5.10
C ASP A 8 6.46 -4.19 5.31
N HIS A 9 6.14 -4.55 6.56
CA HIS A 9 5.47 -5.80 6.95
C HIS A 9 4.78 -5.71 8.32
N GLY A 10 4.00 -6.74 8.66
CA GLY A 10 3.44 -6.94 10.01
C GLY A 10 4.46 -7.56 10.99
N GLN A 11 4.00 -7.93 12.18
CA GLN A 11 4.82 -8.57 13.21
C GLN A 11 3.97 -9.50 14.08
N SER A 12 4.47 -10.71 14.31
CA SER A 12 3.81 -11.66 15.23
C SER A 12 3.83 -11.17 16.68
N LEU A 13 2.95 -11.74 17.51
CA LEU A 13 2.85 -11.41 18.96
C LEU A 13 4.17 -11.56 19.74
N ARG A 14 5.10 -12.38 19.24
CA ARG A 14 6.44 -12.60 19.86
C ARG A 14 7.53 -11.69 19.29
N GLY A 15 7.18 -10.83 18.34
CA GLY A 15 8.10 -9.90 17.68
C GLY A 15 8.78 -10.45 16.42
N HIS A 16 8.42 -11.65 15.93
CA HIS A 16 9.00 -12.21 14.70
C HIS A 16 8.28 -11.73 13.44
N HIS A 17 9.01 -11.66 12.32
CA HIS A 17 8.52 -11.33 10.98
C HIS A 17 9.16 -12.25 9.91
N GLY A 18 8.71 -12.15 8.65
CA GLY A 18 9.22 -12.94 7.51
C GLY A 18 8.49 -14.26 7.24
N GLY A 19 7.47 -14.58 8.03
CA GLY A 19 6.54 -15.68 7.81
C GLY A 19 5.40 -15.33 6.86
N LYS A 20 4.44 -16.26 6.71
CA LYS A 20 3.24 -16.10 5.88
C LYS A 20 1.94 -15.98 6.69
N GLY A 21 2.04 -15.73 7.99
CA GLY A 21 0.87 -15.50 8.84
C GLY A 21 0.25 -14.13 8.56
N GLU A 22 -1.06 -14.01 8.79
CA GLU A 22 -1.80 -12.74 8.69
C GLU A 22 -1.13 -11.66 9.55
N ASP A 23 -0.71 -12.02 10.77
CA ASP A 23 0.02 -11.14 11.70
C ASP A 23 1.32 -10.54 11.13
N GLN A 24 1.88 -11.13 10.06
CA GLN A 24 3.12 -10.70 9.41
C GLN A 24 2.91 -10.14 8.00
N GLN A 25 1.79 -10.44 7.35
CA GLN A 25 1.47 -9.94 6.01
C GLN A 25 0.47 -8.77 6.03
N GLU A 26 -0.40 -8.70 7.03
CA GLU A 26 -1.36 -7.62 7.17
C GLU A 26 -0.73 -6.47 7.98
N PHE A 27 -0.80 -5.27 7.42
CA PHE A 27 -0.27 -4.06 8.03
C PHE A 27 -1.10 -2.85 7.63
N ALA A 28 -0.97 -1.77 8.41
CA ALA A 28 -1.71 -0.55 8.17
C ALA A 28 -1.08 0.28 7.05
N MET A 29 -1.94 0.90 6.24
CA MET A 29 -1.59 1.98 5.32
C MET A 29 -2.43 3.20 5.64
N TYR A 30 -1.78 4.35 5.75
CA TYR A 30 -2.41 5.64 5.97
C TYR A 30 -2.08 6.58 4.82
N TYR A 31 -3.09 7.30 4.34
CA TYR A 31 -2.94 8.37 3.37
C TYR A 31 -3.56 9.65 3.92
N PHE A 32 -2.82 10.75 3.83
CA PHE A 32 -3.27 12.09 4.21
C PHE A 32 -3.14 13.00 2.98
N GLY A 33 -4.28 13.39 2.41
CA GLY A 33 -4.37 14.24 1.22
C GLY A 33 -5.81 14.29 0.70
N ASP A 34 -5.98 14.82 -0.51
CA ASP A 34 -7.29 15.12 -1.09
C ASP A 34 -7.82 14.00 -2.01
N ALA A 35 -7.19 12.82 -2.02
CA ALA A 35 -7.70 11.65 -2.74
C ALA A 35 -9.03 11.15 -2.18
N ASP A 36 -9.89 10.66 -3.07
CA ASP A 36 -10.89 9.68 -2.67
C ASP A 36 -10.20 8.38 -2.25
N GLY A 37 -10.66 7.81 -1.13
CA GLY A 37 -10.14 6.54 -0.65
C GLY A 37 -10.62 5.36 -1.50
N PRO A 38 -9.95 4.20 -1.39
CA PRO A 38 -10.41 2.95 -1.97
C PRO A 38 -11.72 2.48 -1.32
N ASP A 39 -12.35 1.45 -1.90
CA ASP A 39 -13.52 0.78 -1.30
C ASP A 39 -13.18 0.28 0.12
N LEU A 40 -14.15 0.40 1.05
CA LEU A 40 -13.96 0.07 2.47
C LEU A 40 -13.63 -1.41 2.67
N ASP A 41 -14.18 -2.28 1.83
CA ASP A 41 -13.92 -3.72 1.85
C ASP A 41 -12.82 -4.14 0.84
N GLY A 42 -12.18 -3.16 0.18
CA GLY A 42 -11.14 -3.40 -0.80
C GLY A 42 -9.82 -3.81 -0.18
N CYS A 43 -9.19 -4.85 -0.71
CA CYS A 43 -7.83 -5.23 -0.32
C CYS A 43 -6.82 -4.20 -0.83
N LEU A 44 -6.01 -3.65 0.08
CA LEU A 44 -4.89 -2.77 -0.26
C LEU A 44 -3.61 -3.59 -0.36
N ASP A 45 -3.24 -3.94 -1.59
CA ASP A 45 -2.00 -4.68 -1.86
C ASP A 45 -0.79 -3.74 -1.94
N GLN A 46 0.32 -4.12 -1.30
CA GLN A 46 1.55 -3.32 -1.29
C GLN A 46 2.10 -3.03 -2.69
N LEU A 47 1.85 -3.91 -3.67
CA LEU A 47 2.27 -3.71 -5.06
C LEU A 47 1.61 -2.49 -5.70
N ALA A 48 0.47 -2.03 -5.20
CA ALA A 48 -0.20 -0.83 -5.67
C ALA A 48 0.48 0.48 -5.20
N LEU A 49 1.39 0.42 -4.22
CA LEU A 49 2.04 1.62 -3.68
C LEU A 49 2.86 2.38 -4.73
N ALA A 50 3.75 1.68 -5.42
CA ALA A 50 4.62 2.29 -6.43
C ALA A 50 3.82 2.94 -7.59
N PRO A 51 2.88 2.25 -8.26
CA PRO A 51 2.09 2.87 -9.32
C PRO A 51 1.22 4.02 -8.80
N SER A 52 0.73 3.98 -7.55
CA SER A 52 0.00 5.11 -6.93
C SER A 52 0.86 6.36 -6.77
N VAL A 53 2.11 6.20 -6.32
CA VAL A 53 3.05 7.32 -6.20
C VAL A 53 3.35 7.93 -7.56
N LEU A 54 3.57 7.10 -8.59
CA LEU A 54 3.81 7.59 -9.96
C LEU A 54 2.61 8.38 -10.50
N SER A 55 1.40 7.89 -10.28
CA SER A 55 0.17 8.58 -10.66
C SER A 55 0.06 9.97 -10.01
N ARG A 56 0.36 10.11 -8.70
CA ARG A 56 0.38 11.43 -8.02
C ARG A 56 1.41 12.39 -8.57
N LEU A 57 2.56 11.88 -8.99
CA LEU A 57 3.62 12.68 -9.59
C LEU A 57 3.35 13.04 -11.06
N GLY A 58 2.27 12.54 -11.66
CA GLY A 58 1.98 12.72 -13.09
C GLY A 58 2.96 11.98 -14.00
N VAL A 59 3.58 10.91 -13.48
CA VAL A 59 4.55 10.08 -14.21
C VAL A 59 3.84 8.85 -14.76
N ALA A 60 4.14 8.46 -16.00
CA ALA A 60 3.57 7.26 -16.61
C ALA A 60 3.95 6.00 -15.82
N VAL A 61 2.95 5.17 -15.51
CA VAL A 61 3.14 3.87 -14.87
C VAL A 61 3.65 2.87 -15.91
N PRO A 62 4.79 2.18 -15.67
CA PRO A 62 5.28 1.14 -16.58
C PRO A 62 4.30 -0.03 -16.73
N ALA A 63 4.19 -0.59 -17.92
CA ALA A 63 3.30 -1.72 -18.20
C ALA A 63 3.60 -2.99 -17.39
N SER A 64 4.81 -3.11 -16.81
CA SER A 64 5.17 -4.21 -15.93
C SER A 64 4.59 -4.09 -14.51
N MET A 65 4.15 -2.90 -14.09
CA MET A 65 3.43 -2.70 -12.83
C MET A 65 1.95 -3.04 -13.04
N GLN A 66 1.58 -4.27 -12.69
CA GLN A 66 0.25 -4.81 -12.97
C GLN A 66 -0.79 -4.48 -11.90
N ALA A 67 -0.36 -4.06 -10.70
CA ALA A 67 -1.26 -3.62 -9.66
C ALA A 67 -1.86 -2.26 -10.01
N ALA A 68 -3.18 -2.13 -9.87
CA ALA A 68 -3.86 -0.85 -10.06
C ALA A 68 -3.47 0.12 -8.94
N PRO A 69 -3.26 1.42 -9.24
CA PRO A 69 -3.17 2.46 -8.22
C PRO A 69 -4.37 2.47 -7.26
N PHE A 70 -4.17 2.96 -6.04
CA PHE A 70 -5.23 3.09 -5.03
C PHE A 70 -6.29 4.13 -5.40
N PHE A 71 -5.93 5.12 -6.23
CA PHE A 71 -6.72 6.30 -6.61
C PHE A 71 -6.45 6.69 -8.07
#